data_AF-A0AAU6F2C4-F1
#
_entry.id   AF-A0AAU6F2C4-F1
#
_cell.length_a   1.000
_cell.length_b   1.000
_cell.length_c   1.000
_cell.angle_alpha   90.00
_cell.angle_beta   90.00
_cell.angle_gamma   90.00
#
_symmetry.space_group_name_H-M   'P 1'
#
loop_
_entity.id
_entity.type
_entity.pdbx_description
1 polymer ?
#
loop_
_entity_poly.entity_id
_entity_poly.type
_entity_poly.pdbx_seq_one_letter_code
_entity_poly.pdbx_strand_id
1 'polypeptide(L)'
;MNDTDTDQLFDALRGSLDDVHLATPVEEIVAKGRSRRRLRKVTGVAAVALASGLAVGVSTLANPSTAPPSYATSGAGVHIHTAAYTVDTQPDGSVHATFDKQRYFSDHAGLQAALRRAGFPVLMKTGVFCKGPNDDGKLSESGQGAGVDRVMEGVREDDGRVTFVFKPENMPANTQLFIGYLDAAQLAAVHMNPGSVERLVPTNQKLTCDTVAPPEHVYR
;
A
#
# COMPACT_ATOMS: atom_id res chain seq x y z
N MET A 1 -24.36 11.35 37.60
CA MET A 1 -23.52 12.28 36.82
C MET A 1 -24.45 13.29 36.20
N ASN A 2 -24.27 14.58 36.52
CA ASN A 2 -25.23 15.64 36.20
C ASN A 2 -25.03 16.18 34.78
N ASP A 3 -26.14 16.48 34.10
CA ASP A 3 -26.18 17.13 32.77
C ASP A 3 -25.42 18.47 32.72
N THR A 4 -25.25 19.12 33.87
CA THR A 4 -24.56 20.41 34.00
C THR A 4 -23.08 20.38 33.60
N ASP A 5 -22.40 19.23 33.71
CA ASP A 5 -21.00 19.08 33.27
C ASP A 5 -20.88 19.02 31.75
N THR A 6 -21.91 18.54 31.06
CA THR A 6 -21.89 18.37 29.60
C THR A 6 -22.06 19.73 28.92
N ASP A 7 -22.97 20.56 29.43
CA ASP A 7 -23.21 21.90 28.88
C ASP A 7 -21.99 22.82 29.06
N GLN A 8 -21.29 22.73 30.20
CA GLN A 8 -20.05 23.49 30.42
C GLN A 8 -18.91 23.05 29.49
N LEU A 9 -18.84 21.76 29.17
CA LEU A 9 -17.87 21.23 28.22
C LEU A 9 -18.15 21.73 26.79
N PHE A 10 -19.42 21.77 26.38
CA PHE A 10 -19.80 22.28 25.06
C PHE A 10 -19.55 23.79 24.92
N ASP A 11 -19.82 24.59 25.95
CA ASP A 11 -19.53 26.02 25.92
C ASP A 11 -18.03 26.31 25.94
N ALA A 12 -17.24 25.53 26.68
CA ALA A 12 -15.77 25.63 26.65
C ALA A 12 -15.19 25.28 25.27
N LEU A 13 -15.73 24.26 24.59
CA LEU A 13 -15.32 23.88 23.24
C LEU A 13 -15.72 24.93 22.19
N ARG A 14 -16.92 25.54 22.34
CA ARG A 14 -17.37 26.61 21.44
C ARG A 14 -16.50 27.86 21.58
N GLY A 15 -16.16 28.25 22.82
CA GLY A 15 -15.25 29.38 23.07
C GLY A 15 -13.84 29.18 22.53
N SER A 16 -13.34 27.94 22.47
CA SER A 16 -12.03 27.62 21.89
C SER A 16 -11.99 27.68 20.36
N LEU A 17 -13.15 27.67 19.68
CA LEU A 17 -13.25 27.68 18.22
C LEU A 17 -13.59 29.07 17.65
N ASP A 18 -14.10 29.98 18.47
CA ASP A 18 -14.47 31.35 18.05
C ASP A 18 -13.25 32.19 17.62
N ASP A 19 -12.04 31.82 18.03
CA ASP A 19 -10.80 32.54 17.68
C ASP A 19 -10.06 31.96 16.46
N VAL A 20 -10.64 30.94 15.79
CA VAL A 20 -10.04 30.34 14.59
C VAL A 20 -10.55 31.07 13.35
N HIS A 21 -9.97 32.23 13.08
CA HIS A 21 -10.15 32.91 11.81
C HIS A 21 -9.32 32.23 10.71
N LEU A 22 -10.00 31.53 9.80
CA LEU A 22 -9.38 31.04 8.57
C LEU A 22 -8.90 32.26 7.74
N ALA A 23 -7.59 32.39 7.58
CA ALA A 23 -6.98 33.45 6.77
C ALA A 23 -7.36 33.36 5.27
N THR A 24 -7.95 32.24 4.84
CA THR A 24 -8.40 32.03 3.46
C THR A 24 -9.92 31.85 3.44
N PRO A 25 -10.66 32.76 2.78
CA PRO A 25 -12.11 32.64 2.67
C PRO A 25 -12.48 31.36 1.93
N VAL A 26 -13.53 30.68 2.39
CA VAL A 26 -13.99 29.39 1.85
C VAL A 26 -14.35 29.52 0.36
N GLU A 27 -14.82 30.70 -0.03
CA GLU A 27 -15.16 31.07 -1.41
C GLU A 27 -13.94 30.94 -2.34
N GLU A 28 -12.74 31.28 -1.86
CA GLU A 28 -11.50 31.19 -2.63
C GLU A 28 -11.07 29.72 -2.81
N ILE A 29 -11.28 28.88 -1.78
CA ILE A 29 -11.00 27.43 -1.85
C ILE A 29 -11.94 26.76 -2.86
N VAL A 30 -13.23 27.07 -2.81
CA VAL A 30 -14.24 26.53 -3.74
C VAL A 30 -14.00 27.01 -5.17
N ALA A 31 -13.63 28.28 -5.36
CA ALA A 31 -13.30 28.84 -6.68
C ALA A 31 -12.05 28.16 -7.29
N LYS A 32 -11.00 27.96 -6.49
CA LYS A 32 -9.75 27.30 -6.91
C LYS A 32 -9.96 25.81 -7.23
N GLY A 33 -10.87 25.15 -6.53
CA GLY A 33 -11.30 23.78 -6.86
C GLY A 33 -12.08 23.69 -8.18
N ARG A 34 -13.02 24.63 -8.42
CA ARG A 34 -13.82 24.67 -9.66
C ARG A 34 -12.99 25.01 -10.90
N SER A 35 -12.00 25.91 -10.80
CA SER A 35 -11.14 26.27 -11.93
C SER A 35 -10.28 25.08 -12.41
N ARG A 36 -9.68 24.34 -11.46
CA ARG A 36 -8.91 23.11 -11.76
C ARG A 36 -9.75 22.03 -12.43
N ARG A 37 -11.01 21.86 -12.01
CA ARG A 37 -11.93 20.88 -12.62
C ARG A 37 -12.39 21.29 -14.02
N ARG A 38 -12.50 22.59 -14.30
CA ARG A 38 -12.81 23.10 -15.64
C ARG A 38 -11.63 22.91 -16.61
N LEU A 39 -10.40 23.16 -16.17
CA LEU A 39 -9.20 22.97 -16.99
C LEU A 39 -9.03 21.52 -17.47
N ARG A 40 -9.35 20.54 -16.62
CA ARG A 40 -9.31 19.10 -16.98
C ARG A 40 -10.42 18.66 -17.93
N LYS A 41 -11.49 19.46 -18.11
CA LYS A 41 -12.57 19.16 -19.05
C LYS A 41 -12.36 19.76 -20.45
N VAL A 42 -11.34 20.59 -20.63
CA VAL A 42 -11.03 21.25 -21.92
C VAL A 42 -9.96 20.50 -22.72
N THR A 43 -9.09 19.70 -22.08
CA THR A 43 -8.07 18.88 -22.76
C THR A 43 -8.57 17.48 -23.10
N GLY A 44 -9.69 17.38 -23.82
CA GLY A 44 -10.30 16.10 -24.14
C GLY A 44 -11.19 16.09 -25.37
N VAL A 45 -10.79 16.71 -26.49
CA VAL A 45 -11.37 16.45 -27.82
C VAL A 45 -10.33 16.73 -28.93
N ALA A 46 -10.27 15.82 -29.93
CA ALA A 46 -9.68 15.91 -31.28
C ALA A 46 -8.15 15.67 -31.40
N ALA A 47 -7.60 15.00 -32.42
CA ALA A 47 -8.12 14.21 -33.54
C ALA A 47 -6.92 13.51 -34.21
N VAL A 48 -7.22 12.48 -35.00
CA VAL A 48 -6.32 11.75 -35.91
C VAL A 48 -5.65 12.68 -36.93
N ALA A 49 -4.36 12.50 -37.19
CA ALA A 49 -3.74 12.84 -38.48
C ALA A 49 -2.54 11.93 -38.77
N LEU A 50 -2.66 11.18 -39.87
CA LEU A 50 -1.59 10.45 -40.55
C LEU A 50 -0.55 11.44 -41.13
N ALA A 51 0.73 11.19 -40.90
CA ALA A 51 1.79 11.68 -41.78
C ALA A 51 3.03 10.78 -41.68
N SER A 52 3.35 10.20 -42.83
CA SER A 52 4.51 9.38 -43.17
C SER A 52 5.85 10.07 -42.87
N GLY A 53 6.78 9.33 -42.28
CA GLY A 53 8.20 9.68 -42.17
C GLY A 53 9.04 8.43 -42.03
N LEU A 54 9.72 8.05 -43.11
CA LEU A 54 10.70 6.95 -43.17
C LEU A 54 11.89 7.22 -42.24
N ALA A 55 12.14 6.31 -41.31
CA ALA A 55 13.45 6.09 -40.73
C ALA A 55 13.66 4.58 -40.50
N VAL A 56 14.69 4.06 -41.16
CA VAL A 56 15.08 2.65 -41.21
C VAL A 56 15.58 2.22 -39.84
N GLY A 57 14.93 1.21 -39.24
CA GLY A 57 15.39 0.50 -38.06
C GLY A 57 14.79 -0.91 -38.05
N VAL A 58 15.61 -1.89 -38.41
CA VAL A 58 15.24 -3.30 -38.61
C VAL A 58 14.49 -3.85 -37.38
N SER A 59 13.22 -4.18 -37.55
CA SER A 59 12.42 -4.93 -36.57
C SER A 59 12.47 -6.41 -36.96
N THR A 60 13.35 -7.17 -36.31
CA THR A 60 13.22 -8.62 -36.32
C THR A 60 12.02 -9.01 -35.47
N LEU A 61 10.97 -9.41 -36.16
CA LEU A 61 9.82 -10.15 -35.64
C LEU A 61 10.33 -11.45 -35.00
N ALA A 62 10.17 -11.59 -33.68
CA ALA A 62 10.34 -12.87 -33.00
C ALA A 62 9.21 -13.05 -31.97
N ASN A 63 8.42 -14.08 -32.22
CA ASN A 63 7.44 -14.82 -31.41
C ASN A 63 7.11 -14.37 -29.97
N PRO A 64 5.83 -14.56 -29.55
CA PRO A 64 5.46 -14.54 -28.14
C PRO A 64 5.93 -15.87 -27.52
N SER A 65 7.18 -15.91 -27.10
CA SER A 65 7.72 -17.03 -26.33
C SER A 65 7.65 -16.68 -24.84
N THR A 66 6.88 -17.50 -24.14
CA THR A 66 6.72 -17.66 -22.69
C THR A 66 8.04 -17.44 -21.94
N ALA A 67 8.30 -16.19 -21.54
CA ALA A 67 9.36 -15.85 -20.60
C ALA A 67 8.69 -15.20 -19.37
N PRO A 68 8.93 -15.71 -18.15
CA PRO A 68 8.43 -15.07 -16.95
C PRO A 68 8.98 -13.64 -16.87
N PRO A 69 8.24 -12.67 -16.31
CA PRO A 69 8.71 -11.29 -16.23
C PRO A 69 10.02 -11.28 -15.44
N SER A 70 11.12 -10.99 -16.12
CA SER A 70 12.37 -10.61 -15.49
C SER A 70 12.07 -9.35 -14.68
N TYR A 71 12.06 -9.47 -13.36
CA TYR A 71 12.05 -8.32 -12.47
C TYR A 71 13.30 -7.52 -12.81
N ALA A 72 13.12 -6.44 -13.56
CA ALA A 72 14.21 -5.57 -13.95
C ALA A 72 14.81 -5.01 -12.67
N THR A 73 16.05 -5.37 -12.37
CA THR A 73 16.94 -4.60 -11.51
C THR A 73 17.28 -3.29 -12.24
N SER A 74 16.28 -2.45 -12.50
CA SER A 74 16.53 -1.09 -12.96
C SER A 74 16.80 -0.26 -11.73
N GLY A 75 18.06 0.13 -11.53
CA GLY A 75 18.51 1.09 -10.50
C GLY A 75 17.95 2.51 -10.69
N ALA A 76 16.72 2.65 -11.17
CA ALA A 76 15.97 3.88 -11.10
C ALA A 76 15.25 3.89 -9.75
N GLY A 77 15.75 4.69 -8.80
CA GLY A 77 15.14 4.84 -7.47
C GLY A 77 13.66 5.20 -7.59
N VAL A 78 12.79 4.44 -6.93
CA VAL A 78 11.36 4.73 -6.88
C VAL A 78 11.08 5.63 -5.69
N HIS A 79 10.39 6.75 -5.94
CA HIS A 79 9.92 7.67 -4.91
C HIS A 79 8.45 7.98 -5.17
N ILE A 80 7.56 7.34 -4.43
CA ILE A 80 6.10 7.49 -4.56
C ILE A 80 5.57 8.03 -3.24
N HIS A 81 4.97 9.22 -3.30
CA HIS A 81 4.41 9.90 -2.14
C HIS A 81 2.94 10.20 -2.43
N THR A 82 2.05 9.49 -1.77
CA THR A 82 0.61 9.70 -1.87
C THR A 82 0.05 10.15 -0.53
N ALA A 83 -1.24 10.50 -0.52
CA ALA A 83 -1.93 10.84 0.70
C ALA A 83 -2.15 9.62 1.64
N ALA A 84 -1.98 8.39 1.15
CA ALA A 84 -2.23 7.15 1.89
C ALA A 84 -0.95 6.40 2.27
N TYR A 85 0.09 6.50 1.44
CA TYR A 85 1.35 5.79 1.64
C TYR A 85 2.53 6.48 0.96
N THR A 86 3.73 6.17 1.44
CA THR A 86 5.00 6.45 0.77
C THR A 86 5.70 5.14 0.40
N VAL A 87 6.45 5.13 -0.70
CA VAL A 87 7.37 4.06 -1.10
C VAL A 87 8.64 4.69 -1.65
N ASP A 88 9.76 4.44 -0.99
CA ASP A 88 11.06 4.99 -1.34
C ASP A 88 12.13 3.89 -1.41
N THR A 89 12.73 3.72 -2.58
CA THR A 89 13.95 2.91 -2.73
C THR A 89 15.12 3.66 -2.12
N GLN A 90 15.82 3.02 -1.19
CA GLN A 90 16.98 3.58 -0.50
C GLN A 90 18.28 3.32 -1.28
N PRO A 91 19.37 4.06 -0.98
CA PRO A 91 20.67 3.85 -1.63
C PRO A 91 21.25 2.44 -1.44
N ASP A 92 20.88 1.74 -0.37
CA ASP A 92 21.30 0.36 -0.08
C ASP A 92 20.46 -0.70 -0.82
N GLY A 93 19.45 -0.29 -1.59
CA GLY A 93 18.56 -1.17 -2.33
C GLY A 93 17.32 -1.63 -1.56
N SER A 94 17.23 -1.33 -0.26
CA SER A 94 16.01 -1.56 0.51
C SER A 94 14.87 -0.67 0.02
N VAL A 95 13.64 -1.08 0.29
CA VAL A 95 12.43 -0.32 -0.05
C VAL A 95 11.73 0.03 1.25
N HIS A 96 11.64 1.31 1.55
CA HIS A 96 10.92 1.81 2.72
C HIS A 96 9.50 2.16 2.31
N ALA A 97 8.51 1.63 3.03
CA ALA A 97 7.13 2.06 2.89
C ALA A 97 6.57 2.53 4.22
N THR A 98 5.89 3.67 4.20
CA THR A 98 5.09 4.12 5.34
C THR A 98 3.63 4.23 4.94
N PHE A 99 2.75 3.99 5.91
CA PHE A 99 1.32 4.00 5.70
C PHE A 99 0.66 4.92 6.73
N ASP A 100 -0.28 5.74 6.28
CA ASP A 100 -1.16 6.45 7.20
C ASP A 100 -2.19 5.45 7.74
N LYS A 101 -2.24 5.23 9.07
CA LYS A 101 -3.13 4.23 9.69
C LYS A 101 -4.62 4.46 9.40
N GLN A 102 -5.06 5.70 9.21
CA GLN A 102 -6.46 6.00 8.90
C GLN A 102 -6.79 5.72 7.43
N ARG A 103 -5.79 5.76 6.55
CA ARG A 103 -5.92 5.52 5.10
C ARG A 103 -5.32 4.20 4.63
N TYR A 104 -4.77 3.44 5.58
CA TYR A 104 -4.04 2.18 5.48
C TYR A 104 -4.70 1.17 4.53
N PHE A 105 -6.02 1.18 4.49
CA PHE A 105 -6.84 0.21 3.76
C PHE A 105 -7.43 0.72 2.42
N SER A 106 -7.17 1.98 2.03
CA SER A 106 -7.90 2.58 0.92
C SER A 106 -7.38 2.21 -0.47
N ASP A 107 -6.10 1.80 -0.60
CA ASP A 107 -5.48 1.50 -1.90
C ASP A 107 -4.40 0.41 -1.86
N HIS A 108 -4.77 -0.82 -1.49
CA HIS A 108 -3.85 -1.96 -1.53
C HIS A 108 -3.31 -2.26 -2.93
N ALA A 109 -4.12 -2.02 -3.97
CA ALA A 109 -3.73 -2.28 -5.35
C ALA A 109 -2.64 -1.30 -5.82
N GLY A 110 -2.77 -0.02 -5.50
CA GLY A 110 -1.76 0.99 -5.77
C GLY A 110 -0.47 0.74 -5.00
N LEU A 111 -0.56 0.36 -3.72
CA LEU A 111 0.60 -0.02 -2.93
C LEU A 111 1.33 -1.25 -3.51
N GLN A 112 0.59 -2.30 -3.89
CA GLN A 112 1.17 -3.47 -4.55
C GLN A 112 1.92 -3.07 -5.82
N ALA A 113 1.32 -2.20 -6.65
CA ALA A 113 1.94 -1.71 -7.87
C ALA A 113 3.17 -0.83 -7.59
N ALA A 114 3.16 -0.05 -6.52
CA ALA A 114 4.29 0.77 -6.08
C ALA A 114 5.48 -0.11 -5.65
N LEU A 115 5.24 -1.10 -4.77
CA LEU A 115 6.27 -2.04 -4.31
C LEU A 115 6.85 -2.87 -5.46
N ARG A 116 6.00 -3.39 -6.36
CA ARG A 116 6.47 -4.12 -7.55
C ARG A 116 7.31 -3.26 -8.47
N ARG A 117 6.96 -1.98 -8.63
CA ARG A 117 7.75 -1.02 -9.41
C ARG A 117 9.10 -0.73 -8.76
N ALA A 118 9.17 -0.74 -7.43
CA ALA A 118 10.39 -0.66 -6.65
C ALA A 118 11.21 -1.97 -6.65
N GLY A 119 10.83 -2.97 -7.45
CA GLY A 119 11.55 -4.23 -7.58
C GLY A 119 11.23 -5.26 -6.49
N PHE A 120 10.28 -4.98 -5.59
CA PHE A 120 9.89 -5.91 -4.54
C PHE A 120 8.71 -6.80 -4.98
N PRO A 121 8.89 -8.12 -5.13
CA PRO A 121 7.81 -9.01 -5.54
C PRO A 121 6.84 -9.24 -4.38
N VAL A 122 5.61 -8.74 -4.56
CA VAL A 122 4.56 -8.82 -3.54
C VAL A 122 3.20 -9.19 -4.15
N LEU A 123 2.38 -9.93 -3.41
CA LEU A 123 0.99 -10.24 -3.69
C LEU A 123 0.13 -9.82 -2.49
N MET A 124 -0.74 -8.85 -2.69
CA MET A 124 -1.59 -8.28 -1.64
C MET A 124 -3.04 -8.68 -1.89
N LYS A 125 -3.72 -9.15 -0.84
CA LYS A 125 -5.15 -9.47 -0.88
C LYS A 125 -5.84 -8.94 0.37
N THR A 126 -7.15 -8.78 0.29
CA THR A 126 -8.00 -8.39 1.42
C THR A 126 -9.04 -9.48 1.65
N GLY A 127 -9.28 -9.84 2.91
CA GLY A 127 -10.28 -10.86 3.25
C GLY A 127 -9.82 -12.30 2.99
N VAL A 128 -8.62 -12.48 2.44
CA VAL A 128 -8.13 -13.77 1.93
C VAL A 128 -6.71 -14.00 2.41
N PHE A 129 -6.44 -15.22 2.88
CA PHE A 129 -5.13 -15.64 3.38
C PHE A 129 -4.66 -16.83 2.56
N CYS A 130 -3.50 -16.70 1.92
CA CYS A 130 -2.95 -17.71 1.02
C CYS A 130 -1.66 -18.29 1.58
N LYS A 131 -1.48 -19.61 1.46
CA LYS A 131 -0.27 -20.32 1.81
C LYS A 131 0.31 -21.10 0.64
N GLY A 132 1.63 -21.24 0.64
CA GLY A 132 2.35 -22.12 -0.27
C GLY A 132 2.15 -23.60 0.11
N PRO A 133 2.50 -24.54 -0.78
CA PRO A 133 2.33 -25.97 -0.53
C PRO A 133 3.21 -26.52 0.61
N ASN A 134 4.34 -25.87 0.90
CA ASN A 134 5.29 -26.29 1.94
C ASN A 134 5.21 -25.43 3.21
N ASP A 135 4.15 -24.63 3.33
CA ASP A 135 3.93 -23.76 4.47
C ASP A 135 3.22 -24.55 5.60
N ASP A 136 3.76 -24.48 6.82
CA ASP A 136 3.29 -25.25 7.98
C ASP A 136 2.04 -24.65 8.66
N GLY A 137 1.53 -23.53 8.13
CA GLY A 137 0.37 -22.81 8.63
C GLY A 137 0.64 -21.98 9.88
N LYS A 138 1.83 -22.07 10.50
CA LYS A 138 2.14 -21.32 11.72
C LYS A 138 2.42 -19.87 11.39
N LEU A 139 2.14 -19.01 12.37
CA LEU A 139 2.42 -17.58 12.35
C LEU A 139 3.14 -17.21 13.64
N SER A 140 4.03 -16.23 13.56
CA SER A 140 4.59 -15.54 14.72
C SER A 140 3.49 -14.74 15.46
N GLU A 141 3.83 -14.21 16.63
CA GLU A 141 2.98 -13.24 17.36
C GLU A 141 2.71 -11.94 16.58
N SER A 142 3.48 -11.67 15.53
CA SER A 142 3.28 -10.54 14.62
C SER A 142 2.50 -10.91 13.35
N GLY A 143 2.03 -12.16 13.22
CA GLY A 143 1.21 -12.59 12.08
C GLY A 143 2.05 -13.00 10.87
N GLN A 144 3.33 -13.29 11.08
CA GLN A 144 4.30 -13.58 10.02
C GLN A 144 4.58 -15.08 9.93
N GLY A 145 4.54 -15.62 8.71
CA GLY A 145 5.02 -16.96 8.40
C GLY A 145 6.55 -17.04 8.42
N ALA A 146 7.07 -18.27 8.35
CA ALA A 146 8.50 -18.53 8.41
C ALA A 146 9.30 -17.75 7.33
N GLY A 147 10.38 -17.07 7.76
CA GLY A 147 11.33 -16.37 6.89
C GLY A 147 10.92 -14.98 6.42
N VAL A 148 9.71 -14.51 6.77
CA VAL A 148 9.25 -13.15 6.42
C VAL A 148 10.15 -12.08 7.04
N ASP A 149 10.65 -12.31 8.26
CA ASP A 149 11.58 -11.45 9.01
C ASP A 149 12.87 -11.10 8.24
N ARG A 150 13.25 -11.93 7.27
CA ARG A 150 14.44 -11.70 6.43
C ARG A 150 14.19 -10.72 5.29
N VAL A 151 12.95 -10.62 4.82
CA VAL A 151 12.58 -9.82 3.63
C VAL A 151 11.78 -8.57 3.98
N MET A 152 11.20 -8.52 5.18
CA MET A 152 10.36 -7.43 5.65
C MET A 152 10.53 -7.25 7.16
N GLU A 153 10.70 -6.01 7.58
CA GLU A 153 10.79 -5.62 8.97
C GLU A 153 9.88 -4.42 9.23
N GLY A 154 9.11 -4.46 10.33
CA GLY A 154 8.33 -3.30 10.78
C GLY A 154 9.10 -2.53 11.83
N VAL A 155 9.58 -1.35 11.48
CA VAL A 155 10.29 -0.44 12.40
C VAL A 155 9.29 0.57 12.94
N ARG A 156 9.15 0.62 14.26
CA ARG A 156 8.33 1.65 14.92
C ARG A 156 9.18 2.90 15.12
N GLU A 157 8.70 4.00 14.54
CA GLU A 157 9.31 5.32 14.68
C GLU A 157 8.90 5.96 16.01
N ASP A 158 9.65 6.98 16.45
CA ASP A 158 9.39 7.72 17.69
C ASP A 158 8.02 8.40 17.73
N ASP A 159 7.47 8.76 16.56
CA ASP A 159 6.14 9.36 16.40
C ASP A 159 4.99 8.32 16.42
N GLY A 160 5.31 7.04 16.63
CA GLY A 160 4.36 5.94 16.65
C GLY A 160 3.91 5.43 15.27
N ARG A 161 4.48 5.97 14.19
CA ARG A 161 4.37 5.42 12.83
C ARG A 161 5.13 4.10 12.75
N VAL A 162 4.71 3.25 11.83
CA VAL A 162 5.44 2.04 11.48
C VAL A 162 5.93 2.18 10.05
N THR A 163 7.25 2.10 9.88
CA THR A 163 7.93 2.01 8.59
C THR A 163 8.17 0.54 8.30
N PHE A 164 7.67 0.05 7.18
CA PHE A 164 8.02 -1.27 6.68
C PHE A 164 9.25 -1.16 5.80
N VAL A 165 10.31 -1.86 6.21
CA VAL A 165 11.57 -1.97 5.46
C VAL A 165 11.56 -3.30 4.74
N PHE A 166 11.42 -3.25 3.42
CA PHE A 166 11.51 -4.42 2.55
C PHE A 166 12.94 -4.58 2.03
N LYS A 167 13.44 -5.81 2.01
CA LYS A 167 14.81 -6.18 1.63
C LYS A 167 14.77 -7.10 0.39
N PRO A 168 14.64 -6.56 -0.84
CA PRO A 168 14.49 -7.35 -2.06
C PRO A 168 15.60 -8.37 -2.27
N GLU A 169 16.83 -8.05 -1.87
CA GLU A 169 18.02 -8.89 -1.97
C GLU A 169 17.94 -10.16 -1.13
N ASN A 170 17.12 -10.16 -0.08
CA ASN A 170 16.89 -11.34 0.76
C ASN A 170 15.73 -12.20 0.27
N MET A 171 15.00 -11.78 -0.77
CA MET A 171 13.87 -12.53 -1.31
C MET A 171 14.34 -13.85 -1.91
N PRO A 172 13.84 -15.01 -1.42
CA PRO A 172 14.21 -16.29 -2.03
C PRO A 172 13.79 -16.36 -3.50
N ALA A 173 14.61 -17.01 -4.32
CA ALA A 173 14.31 -17.19 -5.74
C ALA A 173 12.94 -17.85 -5.95
N ASN A 174 12.19 -17.38 -6.95
CA ASN A 174 10.84 -17.86 -7.28
C ASN A 174 9.80 -17.70 -6.15
N THR A 175 10.03 -16.77 -5.23
CA THR A 175 9.05 -16.41 -4.21
C THR A 175 8.65 -14.94 -4.29
N GLN A 176 7.55 -14.61 -3.64
CA GLN A 176 7.08 -13.26 -3.42
C GLN A 176 6.51 -13.17 -2.00
N LEU A 177 6.50 -11.97 -1.44
CA LEU A 177 5.80 -11.73 -0.18
C LEU A 177 4.28 -11.71 -0.45
N PHE A 178 3.55 -12.59 0.19
CA PHE A 178 2.10 -12.49 0.31
C PHE A 178 1.75 -11.63 1.52
N ILE A 179 0.86 -10.66 1.36
CA ILE A 179 0.27 -9.86 2.46
C ILE A 179 -1.25 -9.98 2.36
N GLY A 180 -1.85 -10.69 3.31
CA GLY A 180 -3.31 -10.80 3.46
C GLY A 180 -3.80 -9.80 4.50
N TYR A 181 -4.42 -8.71 4.07
CA TYR A 181 -5.10 -7.78 4.96
C TYR A 181 -6.43 -8.33 5.42
N LEU A 182 -6.75 -8.13 6.69
CA LEU A 182 -8.07 -8.42 7.20
C LEU A 182 -9.05 -7.38 6.64
N ASP A 183 -10.26 -7.82 6.27
CA ASP A 183 -11.36 -6.90 5.98
C ASP A 183 -11.98 -6.35 7.28
N ALA A 184 -12.94 -5.42 7.16
CA ALA A 184 -13.55 -4.78 8.31
C ALA A 184 -14.23 -5.76 9.29
N ALA A 185 -14.86 -6.83 8.78
CA ALA A 185 -15.53 -7.83 9.62
C ALA A 185 -14.51 -8.71 10.34
N GLN A 186 -13.45 -9.12 9.64
CA GLN A 186 -12.36 -9.90 10.19
C GLN A 186 -11.58 -9.11 11.25
N LEU A 187 -11.26 -7.83 10.98
CA LEU A 187 -10.60 -6.94 11.94
C LEU A 187 -11.41 -6.80 13.22
N ALA A 188 -12.73 -6.65 13.12
CA ALA A 188 -13.61 -6.59 14.27
C ALA A 188 -13.59 -7.90 15.08
N ALA A 189 -13.50 -9.05 14.41
CA ALA A 189 -13.46 -10.35 15.05
C ALA A 189 -12.14 -10.65 15.79
N VAL A 190 -11.04 -9.98 15.42
CA VAL A 190 -9.73 -10.15 16.06
C VAL A 190 -9.29 -8.93 16.88
N HIS A 191 -10.24 -8.06 17.26
CA HIS A 191 -9.96 -6.83 18.02
C HIS A 191 -8.83 -5.97 17.42
N MET A 192 -8.83 -5.85 16.09
CA MET A 192 -7.84 -5.11 15.29
C MET A 192 -6.41 -5.68 15.32
N ASN A 193 -6.19 -6.90 15.82
CA ASN A 193 -4.87 -7.50 15.94
C ASN A 193 -4.87 -9.02 15.66
N PRO A 194 -4.29 -9.50 14.55
CA PRO A 194 -3.48 -8.76 13.57
C PRO A 194 -4.29 -7.83 12.65
N GLY A 195 -3.59 -6.88 12.03
CA GLY A 195 -4.09 -6.13 10.87
C GLY A 195 -3.84 -6.82 9.52
N SER A 196 -2.86 -7.73 9.46
CA SER A 196 -2.48 -8.48 8.27
C SER A 196 -1.75 -9.78 8.62
N VAL A 197 -1.64 -10.67 7.64
CA VAL A 197 -0.84 -11.89 7.69
C VAL A 197 0.15 -11.87 6.55
N GLU A 198 1.43 -12.09 6.84
CA GLU A 198 2.48 -12.13 5.84
C GLU A 198 3.06 -13.53 5.67
N ARG A 199 3.30 -13.97 4.43
CA ARG A 199 3.93 -15.27 4.11
C ARG A 199 4.83 -15.15 2.90
N LEU A 200 5.92 -15.92 2.85
CA LEU A 200 6.63 -16.15 1.60
C LEU A 200 5.91 -17.23 0.79
N VAL A 201 5.49 -16.90 -0.43
CA VAL A 201 4.74 -17.81 -1.29
C VAL A 201 5.43 -17.98 -2.65
N PRO A 202 5.36 -19.16 -3.28
CA PRO A 202 5.91 -19.37 -4.62
C PRO A 202 5.19 -18.52 -5.66
N THR A 203 5.92 -18.05 -6.68
CA THR A 203 5.33 -17.30 -7.82
C THR A 203 4.77 -18.21 -8.90
N ASN A 204 5.18 -19.49 -8.93
CA ASN A 204 4.94 -20.45 -10.01
C ASN A 204 4.16 -21.70 -9.56
N GLN A 205 3.52 -21.66 -8.39
CA GLN A 205 2.73 -22.77 -7.88
C GLN A 205 1.37 -22.28 -7.39
N LYS A 206 0.38 -23.18 -7.40
CA LYS A 206 -0.95 -22.89 -6.88
C LYS A 206 -0.87 -22.67 -5.37
N LEU A 207 -1.47 -21.57 -4.92
CA LEU A 207 -1.64 -21.28 -3.50
C LEU A 207 -2.95 -21.89 -2.99
N THR A 208 -2.94 -22.35 -1.75
CA THR A 208 -4.17 -22.67 -1.02
C THR A 208 -4.61 -21.43 -0.28
N CYS A 209 -5.80 -20.92 -0.57
CA CYS A 209 -6.31 -19.72 0.05
C CYS A 209 -7.65 -19.98 0.75
N ASP A 210 -7.84 -19.32 1.89
CA ASP A 210 -9.10 -19.32 2.62
C ASP A 210 -9.48 -17.87 3.03
N THR A 211 -10.66 -17.72 3.63
CA THR A 211 -11.19 -16.45 4.13
C THR A 211 -11.34 -16.46 5.66
N VAL A 212 -10.77 -17.46 6.33
CA VAL A 212 -10.85 -17.57 7.79
C VAL A 212 -9.76 -16.69 8.37
N ALA A 213 -10.15 -15.69 9.16
CA ALA A 213 -9.19 -14.82 9.81
C ALA A 213 -8.21 -15.64 10.68
N PRO A 214 -6.93 -15.24 10.76
CA PRO A 214 -6.01 -15.81 11.74
C PRO A 214 -6.58 -15.60 13.16
N PRO A 215 -6.16 -16.42 14.14
CA PRO A 215 -6.48 -16.15 15.53
C PRO A 215 -5.95 -14.77 15.96
N GLU A 216 -6.64 -14.15 16.91
CA GLU A 216 -6.20 -12.89 17.54
C GLU A 216 -4.80 -13.03 18.15
N HIS A 217 -4.00 -11.98 18.02
CA HIS A 217 -2.72 -11.89 18.71
C HIS A 217 -2.93 -11.44 20.15
N VAL A 218 -2.73 -12.36 21.09
CA VAL A 218 -2.77 -12.06 22.53
C VAL A 218 -1.34 -11.77 22.99
N TYR A 219 -1.00 -10.50 23.17
CA TYR A 219 0.23 -10.13 23.89
C TYR A 219 0.11 -10.62 25.34
N ARG A 220 1.01 -11.51 25.76
CA ARG A 220 1.12 -11.95 27.15
C ARG A 220 2.15 -11.13 27.91
#